data_AF-A0A2V5LZD1-F1
#
_entry.id   AF-A0A2V5LZD1-F1
#
_cell.length_a   1.000
_cell.length_b   1.000
_cell.length_c   1.000
_cell.angle_alpha   90.00
_cell.angle_beta   90.00
_cell.angle_gamma   90.00
#
_symmetry.space_group_name_H-M   'P 1'
#
loop_
_entity.id
_entity.type
_entity.pdbx_description
1 polymer ?
#
loop_
_entity_poly.entity_id
_entity_poly.type
_entity_poly.pdbx_seq_one_letter_code
_entity_poly.pdbx_strand_id
1 'polypeptide(L)'
;MWGIIPAAGAGSRIQPLAFSKELLPVGGRLDGEIERPRAISEYLVDRMITAGVTKICFVIAPGKSDILEYYGGGRIDFASFSFVVQPRPSGLCDAIFCAAPFIAADESVCIGLPDTIWFPQDALCALPEEKL
;
A
#
# COMPACT_ATOMS: atom_id res chain seq x y z
N MET A 1 -2.05 -13.66 6.21
CA MET A 1 -1.46 -13.12 4.97
C MET A 1 -1.12 -11.66 5.20
N TRP A 2 0.13 -11.29 4.90
CA TRP A 2 0.57 -9.89 4.90
C TRP A 2 0.47 -9.27 3.52
N GLY A 3 0.17 -7.98 3.46
CA GLY A 3 0.37 -7.12 2.31
C GLY A 3 1.60 -6.25 2.53
N ILE A 4 2.51 -6.18 1.56
CA ILE A 4 3.63 -5.21 1.57
C ILE A 4 3.37 -4.18 0.48
N ILE A 5 3.42 -2.90 0.85
CA ILE A 5 3.25 -1.77 -0.05
C ILE A 5 4.51 -0.89 -0.03
N PRO A 6 5.43 -1.07 -1.00
CA PRO A 6 6.62 -0.23 -1.12
C PRO A 6 6.28 1.16 -1.63
N ALA A 7 6.37 2.16 -0.75
CA ALA A 7 6.04 3.57 -1.01
C ALA A 7 7.23 4.52 -0.79
N ALA A 8 8.46 4.01 -0.67
CA ALA A 8 9.65 4.80 -0.35
C ALA A 8 10.27 5.56 -1.54
N GLY A 9 9.75 5.39 -2.76
CA GLY A 9 10.29 6.06 -3.96
C GLY A 9 10.11 7.59 -3.92
N ALA A 10 11.16 8.34 -4.27
CA ALA A 10 11.17 9.81 -4.21
C ALA A 10 10.21 10.52 -5.20
N GLY A 11 9.71 9.81 -6.23
CA GLY A 11 8.78 10.38 -7.21
C GLY A 11 9.35 11.56 -7.99
N SER A 12 10.68 11.63 -8.17
CA SER A 12 11.38 12.80 -8.75
C SER A 12 10.86 13.27 -10.10
N ARG A 13 10.24 12.38 -10.90
CA ARG A 13 9.70 12.70 -12.22
C ARG A 13 8.42 13.54 -12.20
N ILE A 14 7.68 13.54 -11.10
CA ILE A 14 6.40 14.28 -10.96
C ILE A 14 6.53 15.47 -10.00
N GLN A 15 7.72 15.71 -9.46
CA GLN A 15 7.96 16.87 -8.60
C GLN A 15 7.80 18.19 -9.37
N PRO A 16 7.35 19.27 -8.72
CA PRO A 16 7.09 19.39 -7.28
C PRO A 16 5.67 18.96 -6.86
N LEU A 17 5.57 18.12 -5.82
CA LEU A 17 4.31 17.80 -5.15
C LEU A 17 4.35 18.25 -3.69
N ALA A 18 3.21 18.68 -3.16
CA ALA A 18 3.07 19.08 -1.77
C ALA A 18 3.00 17.88 -0.79
N PHE A 19 2.79 16.68 -1.31
CA PHE A 19 2.61 15.44 -0.57
C PHE A 19 3.07 14.23 -1.41
N SER A 20 3.11 13.05 -0.81
CA SER A 20 3.51 11.78 -1.40
C SER A 20 2.67 11.44 -2.62
N LYS A 21 3.32 11.02 -3.72
CA LYS A 21 2.63 10.66 -4.98
C LYS A 21 1.57 9.57 -4.79
N GLU A 22 1.74 8.71 -3.78
CA GLU A 22 0.82 7.63 -3.43
C GLU A 22 -0.54 8.14 -2.93
N LEU A 23 -0.60 9.39 -2.48
CA LEU A 23 -1.83 10.04 -2.02
C LEU A 23 -2.47 10.94 -3.09
N LEU A 24 -1.95 10.93 -4.33
CA LEU A 24 -2.55 11.69 -5.42
C LEU A 24 -4.00 11.24 -5.67
N PRO A 25 -4.95 12.18 -5.78
CA PRO A 25 -6.34 11.84 -6.02
C PRO A 25 -6.50 11.36 -7.47
N VAL A 26 -7.06 10.16 -7.62
CA VAL A 26 -7.43 9.55 -8.90
C VAL A 26 -8.86 9.06 -8.77
N GLY A 27 -9.80 9.79 -9.39
CA GLY A 27 -11.23 9.49 -9.28
C GLY A 27 -11.82 9.76 -7.89
N GLY A 28 -12.97 9.16 -7.63
CA GLY A 28 -13.74 9.31 -6.40
C GLY A 28 -14.16 7.97 -5.79
N ARG A 29 -14.55 8.01 -4.53
CA ARG A 29 -15.25 6.94 -3.82
C ARG A 29 -16.42 7.52 -3.05
N LEU A 30 -17.46 6.71 -2.84
CA LEU A 30 -18.55 7.08 -1.94
C LEU A 30 -18.16 6.70 -0.50
N ASP A 31 -18.28 7.67 0.40
CA ASP A 31 -18.19 7.51 1.84
C ASP A 31 -19.58 7.85 2.42
N GLY A 32 -20.40 6.81 2.56
CA GLY A 32 -21.85 6.97 2.76
C GLY A 32 -22.50 7.64 1.54
N GLU A 33 -23.04 8.83 1.73
CA GLU A 33 -23.68 9.64 0.67
C GLU A 33 -22.73 10.69 0.06
N ILE A 34 -21.51 10.82 0.59
CA ILE A 34 -20.56 11.87 0.19
C ILE A 34 -19.53 11.29 -0.78
N GLU A 35 -19.41 11.88 -1.97
CA GLU A 35 -18.29 11.58 -2.85
C GLU A 35 -17.01 12.25 -2.33
N ARG A 36 -15.98 11.43 -2.09
CA ARG A 36 -14.66 11.88 -1.65
C ARG A 36 -13.61 11.50 -2.68
N PRO A 37 -12.54 12.31 -2.86
CA PRO A 37 -11.41 11.94 -3.71
C PRO A 37 -10.82 10.61 -3.25
N ARG A 38 -10.45 9.74 -4.19
CA ARG A 38 -9.78 8.47 -3.88
C ARG A 38 -8.28 8.62 -4.13
N ALA A 39 -7.45 8.37 -3.12
CA ALA A 39 -6.01 8.33 -3.27
C ALA A 39 -5.61 7.11 -4.13
N ILE A 40 -4.60 7.25 -5.00
CA ILE A 40 -4.17 6.17 -5.89
C ILE A 40 -3.79 4.89 -5.12
N SER A 41 -3.19 5.00 -3.94
CA SER A 41 -2.84 3.84 -3.11
C SER A 41 -4.05 3.09 -2.54
N GLU A 42 -5.22 3.72 -2.42
CA GLU A 42 -6.43 3.05 -1.92
C GLU A 42 -6.93 1.97 -2.88
N TYR A 43 -6.68 2.13 -4.18
CA TYR A 43 -7.00 1.08 -5.14
C TYR A 43 -6.29 -0.24 -4.82
N LEU A 44 -5.00 -0.17 -4.48
CA LEU A 44 -4.23 -1.34 -4.08
C LEU A 44 -4.69 -1.89 -2.72
N VAL A 45 -4.87 -1.01 -1.73
CA VAL A 45 -5.28 -1.42 -0.37
C VAL A 45 -6.61 -2.18 -0.42
N ASP A 46 -7.60 -1.67 -1.14
CA ASP A 46 -8.90 -2.33 -1.26
C ASP A 46 -8.80 -3.69 -1.95
N ARG A 47 -7.89 -3.83 -2.93
CA ARG A 47 -7.64 -5.11 -3.64
C ARG A 47 -6.99 -6.13 -2.74
N MET A 48 -6.00 -5.72 -1.95
CA MET A 48 -5.36 -6.57 -0.95
C MET A 48 -6.39 -7.05 0.08
N ILE A 49 -7.21 -6.15 0.61
CA ILE A 49 -8.27 -6.50 1.57
C ILE A 49 -9.29 -7.45 0.94
N THR A 50 -9.71 -7.18 -0.30
CA THR A 50 -10.63 -8.06 -1.05
C THR A 50 -10.05 -9.47 -1.21
N ALA A 51 -8.72 -9.59 -1.37
CA ALA A 51 -8.01 -10.87 -1.45
C ALA A 51 -7.71 -11.53 -0.10
N GLY A 52 -8.22 -10.99 1.01
CA GLY A 52 -8.05 -11.57 2.34
C GLY A 52 -6.78 -11.14 3.08
N VAL A 53 -6.09 -10.09 2.63
CA VAL A 53 -4.99 -9.48 3.40
C VAL A 53 -5.58 -8.75 4.60
N THR A 54 -5.16 -9.15 5.80
CA THR A 54 -5.64 -8.59 7.08
C THR A 54 -4.58 -7.73 7.79
N LYS A 55 -3.33 -7.77 7.32
CA LYS A 55 -2.20 -7.00 7.87
C LYS A 55 -1.43 -6.36 6.72
N ILE A 56 -1.31 -5.04 6.70
CA ILE A 56 -0.66 -4.29 5.63
C ILE A 56 0.53 -3.52 6.20
N CYS A 57 1.71 -3.74 5.62
CA CYS A 57 2.92 -3.00 5.93
C CYS A 57 3.23 -2.01 4.79
N PHE A 58 3.14 -0.72 5.08
CA PHE A 58 3.70 0.32 4.22
C PHE A 58 5.19 0.49 4.48
N VAL A 59 5.98 0.50 3.42
CA VAL A 59 7.41 0.80 3.50
C VAL A 59 7.64 2.19 2.92
N ILE A 60 7.86 3.17 3.79
CA ILE A 60 7.90 4.60 3.46
C ILE A 60 9.33 5.15 3.53
N ALA A 61 9.58 6.28 2.87
CA ALA A 61 10.82 7.03 3.06
C ALA A 61 10.72 7.95 4.30
N PRO A 62 11.84 8.42 4.89
CA PRO A 62 11.82 9.27 6.08
C PRO A 62 10.97 10.55 5.96
N GLY A 63 10.79 11.07 4.74
CA GLY A 63 10.02 12.28 4.47
C GLY A 63 8.56 12.06 4.07
N LYS A 64 8.04 10.83 4.17
CA LYS A 64 6.67 10.46 3.75
C LYS A 64 5.76 10.11 4.94
N SER A 65 5.77 10.95 5.96
CA SER A 65 4.92 10.78 7.15
C SER A 65 3.44 10.98 6.84
N ASP A 66 3.11 11.69 5.77
CA ASP A 66 1.76 11.90 5.29
C ASP A 66 1.02 10.59 4.96
N ILE A 67 1.73 9.56 4.45
CA ILE A 67 1.16 8.22 4.26
C ILE A 67 0.79 7.59 5.60
N LEU A 68 1.65 7.76 6.62
CA LEU A 68 1.37 7.30 7.97
C LEU A 68 0.19 8.06 8.59
N GLU A 69 0.10 9.36 8.38
CA GLU A 69 -1.04 10.16 8.87
C GLU A 69 -2.35 9.75 8.18
N TYR A 70 -2.31 9.50 6.87
CA TYR A 70 -3.47 9.09 6.08
C TYR A 70 -4.03 7.73 6.50
N TYR A 71 -3.17 6.72 6.65
CA TYR A 71 -3.57 5.34 6.95
C TYR A 71 -3.53 4.99 8.44
N GLY A 72 -2.74 5.70 9.25
CA GLY A 72 -2.57 5.44 10.68
C GLY A 72 -3.70 5.98 11.55
N GLY A 73 -4.42 7.01 11.10
CA GLY A 73 -5.55 7.61 11.83
C GLY A 73 -6.93 7.05 11.45
N GLY A 74 -7.03 6.24 10.40
CA GLY A 74 -8.30 5.81 9.81
C GLY A 74 -8.64 4.35 10.09
N ARG A 75 -9.89 4.08 10.51
CA ARG A 75 -10.51 2.76 10.35
C ARG A 75 -10.70 2.52 8.86
N ILE A 76 -9.71 1.90 8.23
CA ILE A 76 -10.04 0.95 7.18
C ILE A 76 -10.42 -0.30 7.96
N ASP A 77 -11.73 -0.40 8.24
CA ASP A 77 -12.30 -1.63 8.76
C ASP A 77 -11.76 -2.78 7.87
N PHE A 78 -11.43 -3.93 8.45
CA PHE A 78 -10.90 -5.13 7.76
C PHE A 78 -9.37 -5.34 7.68
N ALA A 79 -8.49 -4.36 7.96
CA ALA A 79 -7.03 -4.62 8.04
C ALA A 79 -6.28 -3.77 9.10
N SER A 80 -5.20 -4.32 9.67
CA SER A 80 -4.27 -3.57 10.52
C SER A 80 -3.11 -3.01 9.70
N PHE A 81 -2.68 -1.79 10.02
CA PHE A 81 -1.62 -1.09 9.30
C PHE A 81 -0.36 -1.02 10.15
N SER A 82 0.78 -1.30 9.52
CA SER A 82 2.12 -1.18 10.07
C SER A 82 2.98 -0.37 9.10
N PHE A 83 4.02 0.29 9.62
CA PHE A 83 4.89 1.15 8.84
C PHE A 83 6.36 0.83 9.14
N VAL A 84 7.16 0.67 8.09
CA VAL A 84 8.63 0.65 8.19
C VAL A 84 9.20 1.79 7.37
N VAL A 85 10.27 2.38 7.88
CA VAL A 85 11.04 3.37 7.13
C VAL A 85 12.16 2.66 6.37
N GLN A 86 12.21 2.83 5.05
CA GLN A 86 13.39 2.52 4.22
C GLN A 86 14.34 3.73 4.32
N PRO A 87 15.50 3.64 4.99
CA PRO A 87 16.31 4.83 5.29
C PRO A 87 16.92 5.49 4.04
N ARG A 88 17.20 4.69 2.99
CA ARG A 88 17.77 5.14 1.72
C ARG A 88 17.03 4.45 0.58
N PRO A 89 16.86 5.11 -0.59
CA PRO A 89 16.15 4.53 -1.73
C PRO A 89 17.02 3.48 -2.44
N SER A 90 17.28 2.35 -1.77
CA SER A 90 18.16 1.27 -2.23
C SER A 90 17.45 0.29 -3.19
N GLY A 91 16.27 0.67 -3.68
CA GLY A 91 15.47 -0.10 -4.62
C GLY A 91 14.30 -0.85 -3.97
N LEU A 92 13.48 -1.46 -4.83
CA LEU A 92 12.25 -2.16 -4.46
C LEU A 92 12.52 -3.41 -3.60
N CYS A 93 13.56 -4.17 -3.94
CA CYS A 93 13.94 -5.38 -3.21
C CYS A 93 14.25 -5.05 -1.74
N ASP A 94 15.11 -4.06 -1.50
CA ASP A 94 15.44 -3.57 -0.16
C ASP A 94 14.19 -3.10 0.60
N ALA A 95 13.28 -2.37 -0.07
CA ALA A 95 12.03 -1.96 0.55
C ALA A 95 11.18 -3.16 1.00
N ILE A 96 11.05 -4.20 0.19
CA ILE A 96 10.31 -5.42 0.55
C ILE A 96 10.93 -6.08 1.80
N PHE A 97 12.26 -6.24 1.82
CA PHE A 97 12.96 -6.86 2.95
C PHE A 97 12.93 -6.01 4.24
N CYS A 98 12.73 -4.70 4.16
CA CYS A 98 12.51 -3.87 5.35
C CYS A 98 11.29 -4.34 6.17
N ALA A 99 10.27 -4.93 5.52
CA ALA A 99 9.08 -5.45 6.19
C ALA A 99 9.26 -6.86 6.77
N ALA A 100 10.35 -7.57 6.43
CA ALA A 100 10.58 -8.95 6.84
C ALA A 100 10.48 -9.20 8.36
N PRO A 101 10.93 -8.29 9.26
CA PRO A 101 10.80 -8.50 10.70
C PRO A 101 9.35 -8.64 11.21
N PHE A 102 8.34 -8.23 10.44
CA PHE A 102 6.93 -8.37 10.82
C PHE A 102 6.29 -9.68 10.35
N ILE A 103 6.97 -10.44 9.51
CA ILE A 103 6.39 -11.54 8.74
C ILE A 103 7.00 -12.86 9.23
N ALA A 104 6.15 -13.79 9.66
CA ALA A 104 6.58 -15.13 10.03
C ALA A 104 7.08 -15.91 8.79
N ALA A 105 7.99 -16.85 8.99
CA ALA A 105 8.63 -17.58 7.89
C ALA A 105 7.65 -18.38 7.02
N ASP A 106 6.54 -18.83 7.60
CA ASP A 106 5.47 -19.59 6.97
C ASP A 106 4.26 -18.73 6.55
N GLU A 107 4.33 -17.41 6.70
CA GLU A 107 3.23 -16.53 6.36
C GLU A 107 3.30 -16.05 4.90
N SER A 108 2.27 -16.35 4.12
CA SER A 108 2.15 -15.87 2.74
C SER A 108 2.07 -14.34 2.67
N VAL A 109 2.70 -13.78 1.62
CA VAL A 109 2.81 -12.34 1.41
C VAL A 109 2.30 -11.94 0.04
N CYS A 110 1.42 -10.94 0.00
CA CYS A 110 1.03 -10.22 -1.20
C CYS A 110 1.87 -8.93 -1.31
N ILE A 111 2.47 -8.65 -2.46
CA ILE A 111 3.26 -7.44 -2.69
C ILE A 111 2.61 -6.63 -3.80
N GLY A 112 2.39 -5.34 -3.58
CA GLY A 112 1.78 -4.46 -4.57
C GLY A 112 2.40 -3.07 -4.57
N LEU A 113 2.48 -2.46 -5.77
CA LEU A 113 2.96 -1.10 -5.92
C LEU A 113 1.80 -0.09 -5.76
N PRO A 114 1.95 0.93 -4.89
CA PRO A 114 0.84 1.82 -4.50
C PRO A 114 0.38 2.77 -5.60
N ASP A 115 1.06 2.83 -6.74
CA ASP A 115 0.76 3.69 -7.87
C ASP A 115 0.24 2.90 -9.09
N THR A 116 -0.19 1.66 -8.89
CA THR A 116 -0.72 0.80 -9.96
C THR A 116 -2.22 0.59 -9.78
N ILE A 117 -2.98 0.89 -10.84
CA ILE A 117 -4.43 0.61 -10.91
C ILE A 117 -4.65 -0.44 -12.00
N TRP A 118 -5.41 -1.49 -11.67
CA TRP A 118 -5.76 -2.56 -12.61
C TRP A 118 -7.19 -3.05 -12.36
N PHE A 119 -7.74 -3.80 -13.31
CA PHE A 119 -9.07 -4.38 -13.25
C PHE A 119 -9.04 -5.85 -13.70
N PRO A 120 -9.92 -6.72 -13.18
CA PRO A 120 -10.98 -6.43 -12.21
C PRO A 120 -10.44 -6.19 -10.78
N GLN A 121 -11.29 -5.69 -9.88
CA GLN A 121 -10.92 -5.37 -8.50
C GLN A 121 -10.54 -6.61 -7.67
N ASP A 122 -11.12 -7.75 -7.99
CA ASP A 122 -10.87 -9.03 -7.33
C ASP A 122 -9.77 -9.85 -8.02
N ALA A 123 -8.96 -9.25 -8.91
CA ALA A 123 -7.95 -9.99 -9.67
C ALA A 123 -6.93 -10.73 -8.77
N LEU A 124 -6.65 -10.21 -7.57
CA LEU A 124 -5.78 -10.89 -6.60
C LEU A 124 -6.41 -12.19 -6.04
N CYS A 125 -7.74 -12.29 -5.98
CA CYS A 125 -8.45 -13.48 -5.52
C CYS A 125 -8.31 -14.66 -6.49
N ALA A 126 -7.99 -14.39 -7.75
CA ALA A 126 -7.81 -15.41 -8.78
C ALA A 126 -6.38 -16.00 -8.79
N LEU A 127 -5.47 -15.49 -7.96
CA LEU A 127 -4.11 -16.03 -7.88
C LEU A 127 -4.14 -17.45 -7.27
N PRO A 128 -3.40 -18.40 -7.86
CA PRO A 128 -3.32 -19.75 -7.30
C PRO A 128 -2.62 -19.71 -5.93
N GLU A 129 -3.13 -20.48 -4.98
CA GLU A 129 -2.43 -20.71 -3.71
C GLU A 129 -1.09 -21.43 -3.98
N GLU A 130 0.00 -20.79 -3.55
CA GLU A 130 1.33 -21.37 -3.32
C GLU A 130 1.84 -22.37 -4.37
N LYS A 131 1.86 -21.95 -5.63
CA LYS A 131 2.67 -22.58 -6.68
C LYS A 131 3.56 -21.54 -7.34
N LEU A 132 4.75 -21.35 -6.79
CA LEU A 132 5.90 -20.76 -7.49
C LEU A 132 6.78 -21.88 -8.05
#